data_AF-A0A1J4TCN9-F1
#
_entry.id   AF-A0A1J4TCN9-F1
#
_cell.length_a   1.000
_cell.length_b   1.000
_cell.length_c   1.000
_cell.angle_alpha   90.00
_cell.angle_beta   90.00
_cell.angle_gamma   90.00
#
_symmetry.space_group_name_H-M   'P 1'
#
loop_
_entity.id
_entity.type
_entity.pdbx_description
1 polymer ?
#
loop_
_entity_poly.entity_id
_entity_poly.type
_entity_poly.pdbx_seq_one_letter_code
_entity_poly.pdbx_strand_id
1 'polypeptide(L)'
;MPIGNLTSQIFANIFLDKFDWFIKKQLRIKYYFRYADDFVIINPNLEYLEHLIKPIEYFLKTILDLKLHPQKIEIRKFKQGIDFLGYVILPYYITLRTKTKKRIFRKIKLNK
;
A
#
# COMPACT_ATOMS: atom_id res chain seq x y z
N MET A 1 18.32 9.60 3.37
CA MET A 1 17.79 10.03 4.68
C MET A 1 18.15 8.96 5.71
N PRO A 2 18.55 9.32 6.95
CA PRO A 2 18.84 8.32 7.97
C PRO A 2 17.56 7.55 8.30
N ILE A 3 17.64 6.23 8.15
CA ILE A 3 16.55 5.29 8.39
C ILE A 3 16.45 5.12 9.91
N GLY A 4 15.43 5.73 10.54
CA GLY A 4 15.15 5.54 11.98
C GLY A 4 14.88 6.80 12.80
N ASN A 5 15.07 8.01 12.24
CA ASN A 5 14.71 9.25 12.94
C ASN A 5 13.23 9.62 12.68
N LEU A 6 12.51 10.06 13.71
CA LEU A 6 11.10 10.48 13.64
C LEU A 6 10.87 11.55 12.56
N THR A 7 11.84 12.46 12.41
CA THR A 7 11.81 13.53 11.40
C THR A 7 11.80 13.00 9.97
N SER A 8 12.53 11.91 9.68
CA SER A 8 12.52 11.27 8.36
C SER A 8 11.15 10.67 8.04
N GLN A 9 10.47 10.10 9.03
CA GLN A 9 9.14 9.50 8.85
C GLN A 9 8.08 10.58 8.60
N ILE A 10 8.13 11.68 9.34
CA ILE A 10 7.22 12.83 9.15
C ILE A 10 7.44 13.43 7.76
N PHE A 11 8.69 13.63 7.37
CA PHE A 11 9.01 14.20 6.06
C PHE A 11 8.52 13.32 4.90
N ALA A 12 8.66 11.99 5.01
CA ALA A 12 8.11 11.07 4.01
C ALA A 12 6.57 11.19 3.88
N ASN A 13 5.87 11.33 5.01
CA ASN A 13 4.41 11.52 5.00
C ASN A 13 3.99 12.85 4.36
N ILE A 14 4.69 13.95 4.67
CA ILE A 14 4.44 15.28 4.07
C ILE A 14 4.76 15.27 2.58
N PHE A 15 5.85 14.59 2.17
CA PHE A 15 6.23 14.48 0.77
C PHE A 15 5.15 13.78 -0.05
N LEU A 16 4.58 12.70 0.49
CA LEU A 16 3.50 11.93 -0.13
C LEU A 16 2.11 12.58 -0.01
N ASP A 17 1.93 13.66 0.76
CA ASP A 17 0.65 14.38 0.84
C ASP A 17 0.20 14.91 -0.54
N LYS A 18 1.15 15.35 -1.37
CA LYS A 18 0.87 15.75 -2.76
C LYS A 18 0.26 14.62 -3.58
N PHE A 19 0.67 13.38 -3.32
CA PHE A 19 0.11 12.20 -3.96
C PHE A 19 -1.33 11.97 -3.52
N ASP A 20 -1.61 12.09 -2.22
CA ASP A 20 -2.98 11.95 -1.68
C ASP A 20 -3.93 13.00 -2.30
N TRP A 21 -3.45 14.23 -2.46
CA TRP A 21 -4.19 15.29 -3.13
C TRP A 21 -4.51 14.94 -4.58
N PHE A 22 -3.52 14.45 -5.33
CA PHE A 22 -3.71 13.99 -6.72
C PHE A 22 -4.76 12.87 -6.81
N ILE A 23 -4.66 11.85 -5.95
CA ILE A 23 -5.62 10.75 -5.91
C ILE A 23 -7.05 11.25 -5.62
N LYS A 24 -7.20 12.14 -4.64
CA LYS A 24 -8.53 12.58 -4.18
C LYS A 24 -9.16 13.68 -5.02
N LYS A 25 -8.36 14.62 -5.55
CA LYS A 25 -8.87 15.78 -6.30
C LYS A 25 -8.89 15.55 -7.80
N GLN A 26 -7.83 14.97 -8.34
CA GLN A 26 -7.70 14.77 -9.78
C GLN A 26 -8.32 13.46 -10.23
N LEU A 27 -7.97 12.34 -9.60
CA LEU A 27 -8.54 11.03 -9.93
C LEU A 27 -9.90 10.76 -9.26
N ARG A 28 -10.24 11.53 -8.22
CA ARG A 28 -11.52 11.47 -7.48
C ARG A 28 -11.85 10.08 -6.95
N ILE A 29 -10.83 9.36 -6.49
CA ILE A 29 -10.97 7.99 -6.00
C ILE A 29 -11.64 8.00 -4.61
N LYS A 30 -12.82 7.38 -4.54
CA LYS A 30 -13.59 7.28 -3.29
C LYS A 30 -12.87 6.46 -2.23
N TYR A 31 -12.49 5.22 -2.57
CA TYR A 31 -11.87 4.28 -1.64
C TYR A 31 -10.37 4.20 -1.88
N TYR A 32 -9.63 4.96 -1.07
CA TYR A 32 -8.17 5.05 -1.10
C TYR A 32 -7.66 5.01 0.34
N PHE A 33 -6.67 4.15 0.59
CA PHE A 33 -6.02 3.98 1.89
C PHE A 33 -4.50 4.00 1.70
N ARG A 34 -3.78 4.71 2.56
CA ARG A 34 -2.32 4.77 2.56
C ARG A 34 -1.79 4.54 3.97
N TYR A 35 -0.70 3.78 4.07
CA TYR A 35 0.08 3.59 5.27
C TYR A 35 1.57 3.76 4.93
N ALA A 36 2.14 4.89 5.35
CA ALA A 36 3.48 5.32 4.94
C ALA A 36 3.63 5.29 3.40
N ASP A 37 4.46 4.38 2.89
CA ASP A 37 4.73 4.21 1.46
C ASP A 37 3.76 3.24 0.76
N ASP A 38 3.05 2.39 1.52
CA ASP A 38 2.14 1.39 0.97
C ASP A 38 0.72 2.00 0.83
N PHE A 39 0.12 1.88 -0.36
CA PHE A 39 -1.25 2.36 -0.59
C PHE A 39 -2.10 1.32 -1.32
N VAL A 40 -3.42 1.41 -1.10
CA VAL A 40 -4.44 0.53 -1.67
C VAL A 40 -5.57 1.36 -2.23
N ILE A 41 -5.96 1.06 -3.46
CA ILE A 41 -7.11 1.65 -4.15
C ILE A 41 -8.16 0.54 -4.33
N ILE A 42 -9.42 0.85 -4.05
CA ILE A 42 -10.52 -0.10 -4.21
C ILE A 42 -11.53 0.48 -5.19
N ASN A 43 -11.82 -0.29 -6.25
CA ASN A 43 -12.84 0.06 -7.23
C ASN A 43 -13.50 -1.24 -7.77
N PRO A 44 -14.82 -1.25 -8.02
CA PRO A 44 -15.48 -2.40 -8.67
C PRO A 44 -15.02 -2.66 -10.10
N ASN A 45 -14.53 -1.65 -10.83
CA ASN A 45 -14.11 -1.80 -12.23
C ASN A 45 -12.61 -2.11 -12.33
N LEU A 46 -12.29 -3.29 -12.89
CA LEU A 46 -10.91 -3.74 -13.13
C LEU A 46 -10.18 -2.89 -14.16
N GLU A 47 -10.81 -2.63 -15.31
CA GLU A 47 -10.23 -1.83 -16.39
C GLU A 47 -9.87 -0.43 -15.89
N TYR A 48 -10.76 0.16 -15.08
CA TYR A 48 -10.47 1.45 -14.45
C TYR A 48 -9.20 1.40 -13.59
N LEU A 49 -9.01 0.36 -12.77
CA LEU A 49 -7.79 0.20 -11.96
C LEU A 49 -6.54 0.06 -12.83
N GLU A 50 -6.61 -0.68 -13.93
CA GLU A 50 -5.50 -0.81 -14.88
C GLU A 50 -5.17 0.52 -15.56
N HIS A 51 -6.19 1.29 -15.95
CA HIS A 51 -6.02 2.62 -16.52
C HIS A 51 -5.42 3.63 -15.54
N LEU A 52 -5.61 3.45 -14.22
CA LEU A 52 -5.03 4.31 -13.19
C LEU A 52 -3.52 4.12 -13.01
N ILE A 53 -2.95 2.98 -13.40
CA ILE A 53 -1.52 2.70 -13.20
C ILE A 53 -0.66 3.77 -13.90
N LYS A 54 -0.95 4.07 -15.18
CA LYS A 54 -0.13 4.99 -15.98
C LYS A 54 -0.14 6.43 -15.43
N PRO A 55 -1.29 7.06 -15.12
CA PRO A 55 -1.33 8.38 -14.49
C PRO A 55 -0.61 8.44 -13.15
N ILE A 56 -0.76 7.40 -12.32
CA ILE A 56 -0.11 7.32 -11.00
C ILE A 56 1.41 7.22 -11.16
N GLU A 57 1.89 6.34 -12.05
CA GLU A 57 3.31 6.18 -12.34
C GLU A 57 3.91 7.48 -12.90
N TYR A 58 3.20 8.15 -13.81
CA TYR A 58 3.63 9.43 -14.36
C TYR A 58 3.74 10.50 -13.27
N PHE A 59 2.73 10.62 -12.41
CA PHE A 59 2.75 11.59 -11.30
C PHE A 59 3.91 11.33 -10.34
N LEU A 60 4.09 10.07 -9.93
CA LEU A 60 5.16 9.68 -9.00
C LEU A 60 6.54 9.98 -9.59
N LYS A 61 6.75 9.68 -10.87
CA LYS A 61 8.01 9.93 -11.56
C LYS A 61 8.28 11.41 -11.78
N THR A 62 7.27 12.20 -12.16
CA THR A 62 7.48 13.60 -12.56
C THR A 62 7.50 14.57 -11.39
N ILE A 63 6.64 14.37 -10.38
CA ILE A 63 6.46 15.31 -9.27
C ILE A 63 7.24 14.88 -8.03
N LEU A 64 7.35 13.57 -7.80
CA LEU A 64 7.98 13.02 -6.60
C LEU A 64 9.32 12.34 -6.89
N ASP A 65 9.73 12.22 -8.15
CA ASP A 65 10.92 11.49 -8.61
C ASP A 65 11.00 10.06 -8.01
N LEU A 66 9.83 9.45 -7.79
CA LEU A 66 9.68 8.11 -7.26
C LEU A 66 9.36 7.14 -8.39
N LYS A 67 10.07 6.00 -8.39
CA LYS A 67 9.81 4.92 -9.34
C LYS A 67 8.99 3.81 -8.68
N LEU A 68 7.80 3.54 -9.21
CA LEU A 68 7.06 2.35 -8.84
C LEU A 68 7.80 1.12 -9.34
N HIS A 69 7.93 0.12 -8.47
CA HIS A 69 8.49 -1.15 -8.87
C HIS A 69 7.40 -1.97 -9.57
N PRO A 70 7.53 -2.30 -10.88
CA PRO A 70 6.45 -2.92 -11.65
C PRO A 70 6.02 -4.28 -11.07
N GLN A 71 6.94 -5.02 -10.45
CA GLN A 71 6.64 -6.31 -9.82
C GLN A 71 5.89 -6.20 -8.48
N LYS A 72 5.77 -5.00 -7.90
CA LYS A 72 5.04 -4.77 -6.64
C LYS A 72 3.60 -4.29 -6.86
N ILE A 73 3.23 -3.97 -8.09
CA ILE A 73 1.87 -3.58 -8.42
C ILE A 73 1.06 -4.86 -8.57
N GLU A 74 0.03 -5.02 -7.75
CA GLU A 74 -0.80 -6.20 -7.77
C GLU A 74 -2.28 -5.81 -7.75
N ILE A 75 -3.01 -6.22 -8.78
CA ILE A 75 -4.47 -6.07 -8.83
C ILE A 75 -5.08 -7.42 -8.48
N ARG A 76 -5.85 -7.46 -7.38
CA ARG A 76 -6.53 -8.66 -6.89
C ARG A 76 -8.03 -8.43 -6.78
N LYS A 77 -8.79 -9.52 -6.88
CA LYS A 77 -10.22 -9.49 -6.56
C LYS A 77 -10.40 -9.40 -5.05
N PHE A 78 -11.38 -8.62 -4.59
CA PHE A 78 -11.71 -8.50 -3.17
C PHE A 78 -11.96 -9.86 -2.48
N LYS A 79 -12.54 -10.83 -3.19
CA LYS A 79 -12.79 -12.19 -2.69
C LYS A 79 -11.52 -13.00 -2.40
N GLN A 80 -10.39 -12.68 -3.03
CA GLN A 80 -9.11 -13.37 -2.81
C GLN A 80 -8.41 -12.90 -1.54
N GLY A 81 -8.88 -11.80 -0.95
CA GLY A 81 -8.28 -11.17 0.21
C GLY A 81 -7.10 -10.26 -0.14
N ILE A 82 -6.93 -9.20 0.66
CA ILE A 82 -5.91 -8.18 0.50
C ILE A 82 -4.86 -8.38 1.60
N ASP A 83 -3.60 -8.57 1.21
CA ASP A 83 -2.46 -8.62 2.13
C ASP A 83 -2.04 -7.18 2.45
N PHE A 84 -2.37 -6.70 3.65
CA PHE A 84 -2.09 -5.34 4.08
C PHE A 84 -1.61 -5.32 5.53
N LEU A 85 -0.46 -4.68 5.78
CA LEU A 85 0.14 -4.48 7.11
C LEU A 85 0.29 -5.75 7.97
N GLY A 86 0.51 -6.90 7.33
CA GLY A 86 0.71 -8.18 8.03
C GLY A 86 -0.58 -8.95 8.34
N TYR A 87 -1.72 -8.47 7.83
CA TYR A 87 -3.01 -9.14 7.85
C TYR A 87 -3.46 -9.46 6.43
N VAL A 88 -4.29 -10.49 6.31
CA VAL A 88 -5.04 -10.79 5.09
C VAL A 88 -6.50 -10.48 5.38
N ILE A 89 -6.98 -9.39 4.78
CA ILE A 89 -8.33 -8.87 4.92
C ILE A 89 -9.22 -9.59 3.91
N LEU A 90 -10.16 -10.40 4.37
CA LEU A 90 -11.16 -11.08 3.56
C LEU A 90 -12.54 -10.41 3.76
N PRO A 91 -13.52 -10.64 2.87
CA PRO A 91 -14.82 -9.97 2.93
C PRO A 91 -15.56 -10.13 4.26
N TYR A 92 -15.39 -11.27 4.95
CA TYR A 92 -16.17 -11.62 6.15
C TYR A 92 -15.32 -11.80 7.41
N TYR A 93 -13.99 -11.82 7.30
CA TYR A 93 -13.09 -12.00 8.44
C TYR A 93 -11.68 -11.50 8.12
N ILE A 94 -10.89 -11.20 9.15
CA ILE A 94 -9.50 -10.78 9.01
C ILE A 94 -8.62 -11.90 9.56
N THR A 95 -7.62 -12.33 8.78
CA THR A 95 -6.67 -13.36 9.22
C THR A 95 -5.26 -12.80 9.33
N LEU A 96 -4.44 -13.44 10.17
CA LEU A 96 -3.04 -13.09 10.29
C LEU A 96 -2.25 -13.67 9.12
N ARG A 97 -1.36 -12.86 8.51
CA ARG A 97 -0.50 -13.32 7.40
C ARG A 97 0.32 -14.53 7.83
N THR A 98 0.40 -15.53 6.97
CA THR A 98 1.12 -16.79 7.24
C THR A 98 2.58 -16.55 7.68
N LYS A 99 3.24 -15.53 7.11
CA LYS A 99 4.61 -15.13 7.50
C LYS A 99 4.67 -14.64 8.94
N THR A 100 3.72 -13.81 9.36
CA THR A 100 3.59 -13.32 10.74
C THR A 100 3.32 -14.49 11.69
N LYS A 101 2.42 -15.40 11.32
CA LYS A 101 2.10 -16.61 12.10
C LYS A 101 3.36 -17.44 12.35
N LYS A 102 4.11 -17.76 11.28
CA LYS A 102 5.37 -18.51 11.36
C LYS A 102 6.42 -17.79 12.23
N ARG A 103 6.50 -16.46 12.17
CA ARG A 103 7.43 -15.67 12.99
C ARG A 103 7.10 -15.77 14.49
N ILE A 104 5.83 -15.71 14.86
CA ILE A 104 5.38 -15.86 16.25
C ILE A 104 5.77 -17.25 16.78
N PHE A 105 5.43 -18.32 16.05
CA PHE A 105 5.79 -19.68 16.47
C PHE A 105 7.31 -19.91 16.57
N ARG A 106 8.10 -19.31 15.68
CA ARG A 106 9.57 -19.33 15.79
C ARG A 106 10.06 -18.67 17.07
N LYS A 107 9.54 -17.49 17.42
CA LYS A 107 9.92 -16.78 18.66
C LYS A 107 9.56 -17.57 19.93
N ILE A 108 8.39 -18.21 19.95
CA ILE A 108 7.95 -19.02 21.09
C ILE A 108 8.86 -20.25 21.27
N LYS A 109 9.27 -20.90 20.17
CA LYS A 109 10.18 -22.07 20.23
C LYS A 109 11.61 -21.71 20.64
N LEU A 110 12.08 -20.49 20.39
CA LEU A 110 13.43 -20.03 20.76
C LEU A 110 13.54 -19.63 22.24
N ASN A 111 12.41 -19.41 22.91
CA ASN A 111 12.34 -19.06 24.33
C ASN A 111 12.01 -20.27 25.24
N LYS A 112 12.16 -21.49 24.72
CA LYS A 112 12.16 -22.75 25.46
C LYS A 112 13.54 -23.36 25.37
#